data_AF-A0A6D2KGI8-F1
#
_entry.id   AF-A0A6D2KGI8-F1
#
_cell.length_a   1.000
_cell.length_b   1.000
_cell.length_c   1.000
_cell.angle_alpha   90.00
_cell.angle_beta   90.00
_cell.angle_gamma   90.00
#
_symmetry.space_group_name_H-M   'P 1'
#
loop_
_entity.id
_entity.type
_entity.pdbx_description
1 polymer ?
#
loop_
_entity_poly.entity_id
_entity_poly.type
_entity_poly.pdbx_seq_one_letter_code
_entity_poly.pdbx_strand_id
1 'polypeptide(L)'
;MKFYSVFFIFGFIALQFLPLSTQQGTESCNSALPLNDLTINSSLLQCVEAWSSQNFIIRYAKTVDNTWSFILSAPDLGAYIGIGFSTNGRMIGASAIVGWMPADGGGGQVKPYFLGGQSPPEVMPDQGDLKIVNGSLKIESVSSRLYMSFELTAELPRQSLLYAMGPAGIFPTSPDFRLREHRVMTATTINYITGSQSVVKGSPHDKLRKTHGLMNIANNVATHASLGIAILVMGILQVLAMLARPHLDSKYRKYWNWYHHNVGRVLIILAISNIFYGIHLAKAGSSWNGGYGFAVAVLALTAIGLEVKKFMNK
;
A
#
# COMPACT_ATOMS: atom_id res chain seq x y z
N MET A 1 -10.40 49.21 -1.16
CA MET A 1 -9.20 48.35 -1.24
C MET A 1 -9.27 47.55 -2.53
N LYS A 2 -8.25 47.72 -3.39
CA LYS A 2 -8.27 47.34 -4.81
C LYS A 2 -8.26 45.81 -4.99
N PHE A 3 -9.14 45.30 -5.86
CA PHE A 3 -9.37 43.88 -6.20
C PHE A 3 -8.13 43.11 -6.70
N TYR A 4 -7.03 43.80 -7.01
CA TYR A 4 -5.79 43.21 -7.50
C TYR A 4 -4.97 42.49 -6.43
N SER A 5 -5.12 42.83 -5.14
CA SER A 5 -4.26 42.26 -4.09
C SER A 5 -4.67 40.85 -3.66
N VAL A 6 -5.90 40.41 -3.94
CA VAL A 6 -6.41 39.09 -3.54
C VAL A 6 -6.10 38.00 -4.59
N PHE A 7 -6.03 38.38 -5.87
CA PHE A 7 -5.62 37.47 -6.95
C PHE A 7 -4.15 37.06 -6.87
N PHE A 8 -3.27 37.94 -6.37
CA PHE A 8 -1.84 37.64 -6.21
C PHE A 8 -1.55 36.62 -5.10
N ILE A 9 -2.39 36.54 -4.06
CA ILE A 9 -2.18 35.62 -2.94
C ILE A 9 -2.68 34.21 -3.28
N PHE A 10 -3.74 34.07 -4.09
CA PHE A 10 -4.24 32.77 -4.54
C PHE A 10 -3.42 32.16 -5.71
N GLY A 11 -2.77 32.99 -6.53
CA GLY A 11 -1.90 32.51 -7.62
C GLY A 11 -0.59 31.88 -7.16
N PHE A 12 -0.01 32.35 -6.04
CA PHE A 12 1.28 31.86 -5.54
C PHE A 12 1.19 30.54 -4.76
N ILE A 13 0.04 30.23 -4.15
CA ILE A 13 -0.14 28.97 -3.41
C ILE A 13 -0.34 27.79 -4.37
N ALA A 14 -0.91 28.02 -5.57
CA ALA A 14 -1.10 26.98 -6.57
C ALA A 14 0.20 26.50 -7.24
N LEU A 15 1.30 27.25 -7.16
CA LEU A 15 2.59 26.87 -7.74
C LEU A 15 3.52 26.11 -6.78
N GLN A 16 3.20 26.02 -5.48
CA GLN A 16 4.05 25.33 -4.49
C GLN A 16 3.59 23.90 -4.16
N PHE A 17 2.46 23.45 -4.72
CA PHE A 17 1.98 22.08 -4.61
C PHE A 17 2.05 21.36 -5.96
N LEU A 18 3.23 21.35 -6.58
CA LEU A 18 3.58 20.20 -7.40
C LEU A 18 3.59 18.99 -6.44
N PRO A 19 2.73 17.98 -6.61
CA PRO A 19 2.82 16.79 -5.80
C PRO A 19 4.19 16.17 -6.11
N LEU A 20 5.10 16.24 -5.14
CA LEU A 20 6.25 15.35 -5.11
C LEU A 20 5.63 13.96 -4.93
N SER A 21 5.38 13.28 -6.05
CA SER A 21 5.05 11.86 -6.03
C SER A 21 6.20 11.15 -5.34
N THR A 22 6.07 10.90 -4.05
CA THR A 22 6.83 9.84 -3.40
C THR A 22 6.37 8.57 -4.09
N GLN A 23 7.10 8.16 -5.13
CA GLN A 23 6.97 6.84 -5.72
C GLN A 23 7.29 5.85 -4.61
N GLN A 24 6.27 5.36 -3.91
CA GLN A 24 6.39 4.10 -3.21
C GLN A 24 6.53 3.07 -4.33
N GLY A 25 7.77 2.66 -4.59
CA GLY A 25 8.12 1.81 -5.72
C GLY A 25 7.34 0.51 -5.65
N THR A 26 6.26 0.40 -6.43
CA THR A 26 5.68 -0.88 -6.80
C THR A 26 6.72 -1.61 -7.63
N GLU A 27 7.47 -2.49 -6.97
CA GLU A 27 8.38 -3.42 -7.62
C GLU A 27 7.56 -4.34 -8.53
N SER A 28 8.08 -4.63 -9.70
CA SER A 28 7.50 -5.58 -10.66
C SER A 28 8.60 -6.52 -11.12
N CYS A 29 8.26 -7.57 -11.85
CA CYS A 29 9.28 -8.45 -12.41
C CYS A 29 10.28 -7.75 -13.34
N ASN A 30 10.00 -6.52 -13.78
CA ASN A 30 10.86 -5.74 -14.66
C ASN A 30 11.84 -4.81 -13.92
N SER A 31 11.76 -4.67 -12.59
CA SER A 31 12.70 -3.84 -11.84
C SER A 31 13.99 -4.58 -11.50
N ALA A 32 15.12 -3.88 -11.61
CA ALA A 32 16.41 -4.40 -11.16
C ALA A 32 16.41 -4.69 -9.66
N LEU A 33 16.96 -5.84 -9.27
CA LEU A 33 17.15 -6.21 -7.87
C LEU A 33 18.19 -5.28 -7.25
N PRO A 34 17.87 -4.52 -6.18
CA PRO A 34 18.79 -3.55 -5.58
C PRO A 34 19.82 -4.20 -4.63
N LEU A 35 20.14 -5.49 -4.82
CA LEU A 35 20.94 -6.28 -3.88
C LEU A 35 22.36 -6.46 -4.44
N ASN A 36 23.34 -5.83 -3.81
CA ASN A 36 24.76 -5.96 -4.14
C ASN A 36 25.44 -7.16 -3.44
N ASP A 37 24.81 -7.74 -2.42
CA ASP A 37 25.43 -8.73 -1.50
C ASP A 37 24.82 -10.15 -1.57
N LEU A 38 23.91 -10.38 -2.53
CA LEU A 38 23.48 -11.73 -2.87
C LEU A 38 24.33 -12.19 -4.06
N THR A 39 25.18 -13.19 -3.85
CA THR A 39 26.07 -13.82 -4.83
C THR A 39 25.35 -14.52 -6.00
N ILE A 40 24.08 -14.21 -6.22
CA ILE A 40 23.21 -14.84 -7.21
C ILE A 40 23.15 -13.93 -8.44
N ASN A 41 23.62 -14.42 -9.58
CA ASN A 41 23.55 -13.70 -10.84
C ASN A 41 22.07 -13.45 -11.21
N SER A 42 21.60 -12.22 -10.98
CA SER A 42 20.20 -11.84 -11.06
C SER A 42 19.60 -11.88 -12.47
N SER A 43 20.45 -11.96 -13.51
CA SER A 43 20.04 -11.95 -14.92
C SER A 43 19.40 -13.25 -15.40
N LEU A 44 19.57 -14.36 -14.67
CA LEU A 44 19.06 -15.69 -15.01
C LEU A 44 17.80 -16.08 -14.21
N LEU A 45 17.35 -15.22 -13.30
CA LEU A 45 16.21 -15.51 -12.43
C LEU A 45 14.89 -15.31 -13.19
N GLN A 46 14.10 -16.37 -13.30
CA GLN A 46 12.69 -16.25 -13.67
C GLN A 46 11.95 -15.54 -12.54
N CYS A 47 11.10 -14.58 -12.90
CA CYS A 47 10.33 -13.79 -11.94
C CYS A 47 8.84 -14.03 -12.11
N VAL A 48 8.15 -14.20 -10.99
CA VAL A 48 6.70 -14.32 -10.97
C VAL A 48 6.08 -13.51 -9.84
N GLU A 49 4.97 -12.83 -10.14
CA GLU A 49 4.14 -12.13 -9.17
C GLU A 49 3.35 -13.12 -8.31
N ALA A 50 4.03 -13.66 -7.30
CA ALA A 50 3.53 -14.67 -6.40
C ALA A 50 2.16 -14.32 -5.77
N TRP A 51 2.01 -13.07 -5.33
CA TRP A 51 0.79 -12.60 -4.68
C TRP A 51 0.57 -11.10 -4.91
N SER A 52 -0.10 -10.76 -6.01
CA SER A 52 -0.29 -9.37 -6.44
C SER A 52 -0.95 -8.46 -5.38
N SER A 53 -1.95 -8.96 -4.63
CA SER A 53 -2.66 -8.13 -3.64
C SER A 53 -1.84 -7.75 -2.40
N GLN A 54 -0.78 -8.50 -2.09
CA GLN A 54 0.17 -8.16 -1.02
C GLN A 54 1.56 -7.82 -1.58
N ASN A 55 1.67 -7.72 -2.91
CA ASN A 55 2.89 -7.42 -3.64
C ASN A 55 4.06 -8.36 -3.31
N PHE A 56 3.78 -9.66 -3.14
CA PHE A 56 4.84 -10.67 -3.06
C PHE A 56 5.30 -11.03 -4.46
N ILE A 57 6.61 -11.09 -4.63
CA ILE A 57 7.27 -11.49 -5.87
C ILE A 57 8.22 -12.63 -5.52
N ILE A 58 8.19 -13.69 -6.31
CA ILE A 58 9.17 -14.76 -6.21
C ILE A 58 10.05 -14.73 -7.44
N ARG A 59 11.37 -14.75 -7.21
CA ARG A 59 12.37 -14.93 -8.26
C ARG A 59 13.11 -16.21 -8.00
N TYR A 60 13.31 -17.02 -9.03
CA TYR A 60 14.00 -18.29 -8.88
C TYR A 60 14.79 -18.65 -10.13
N ALA A 61 15.84 -19.44 -9.94
CA ALA A 61 16.55 -20.10 -11.02
C ALA A 61 17.01 -21.48 -10.57
N LYS A 62 17.19 -22.36 -11.55
CA LYS A 62 17.94 -23.59 -11.37
C LYS A 62 19.43 -23.28 -11.62
N THR A 63 20.24 -23.51 -10.60
CA THR A 63 21.70 -23.41 -10.61
C THR A 63 22.28 -24.80 -10.90
N VAL A 64 23.59 -25.00 -10.71
CA VAL A 64 24.25 -26.31 -10.89
C VAL A 64 23.76 -27.36 -9.88
N ASP A 65 23.92 -28.64 -10.22
CA ASP A 65 23.67 -29.78 -9.32
C ASP A 65 22.27 -29.90 -8.72
N ASN A 66 21.23 -29.56 -9.49
CA ASN A 66 19.84 -29.56 -9.00
C ASN A 66 19.61 -28.62 -7.79
N THR A 67 20.45 -27.59 -7.67
CA THR A 67 20.27 -26.52 -6.69
C THR A 67 19.37 -25.45 -7.28
N TRP A 68 18.38 -25.02 -6.51
CA TRP A 68 17.42 -23.99 -6.87
C TRP A 68 17.59 -22.81 -5.94
N SER A 69 17.91 -21.65 -6.51
CA SER A 69 18.04 -20.41 -5.76
C SER A 69 16.72 -19.65 -5.82
N PHE A 70 16.20 -19.24 -4.67
CA PHE A 70 14.94 -18.52 -4.52
C PHE A 70 15.18 -17.18 -3.84
N ILE A 71 14.45 -16.16 -4.28
CA ILE A 71 14.37 -14.85 -3.64
C ILE A 71 12.88 -14.50 -3.55
N LEU A 72 12.37 -14.44 -2.33
CA LEU A 72 11.04 -13.92 -2.04
C LEU A 72 11.16 -12.45 -1.65
N SER A 73 10.50 -11.55 -2.39
CA SER A 73 10.38 -10.15 -1.99
C SER A 73 8.96 -9.78 -1.58
N ALA A 74 8.86 -8.97 -0.52
CA ALA A 74 7.60 -8.46 0.00
C ALA A 74 7.79 -7.09 0.66
N PRO A 75 6.76 -6.24 0.77
CA PRO A 75 6.86 -4.99 1.52
C PRO A 75 7.26 -5.22 2.97
N ASP A 76 8.18 -4.40 3.49
CA ASP A 76 8.58 -4.44 4.89
C ASP A 76 7.53 -3.70 5.74
N LEU A 77 6.60 -4.48 6.30
CA LEU A 77 5.54 -3.99 7.18
C LEU A 77 5.83 -4.27 8.66
N GLY A 78 7.10 -4.58 9.00
CA GLY A 78 7.48 -5.01 10.35
C GLY A 78 6.78 -6.29 10.78
N ALA A 79 6.51 -7.20 9.85
CA ALA A 79 5.89 -8.51 10.09
C ALA A 79 6.80 -9.62 9.55
N TYR A 80 6.67 -10.84 10.06
CA TYR A 80 7.32 -11.98 9.42
C TYR A 80 6.67 -12.27 8.07
N ILE A 81 7.47 -12.76 7.12
CA ILE A 81 7.01 -13.29 5.83
C ILE A 81 7.37 -14.76 5.74
N GLY A 82 6.50 -15.56 5.12
CA GLY A 82 6.70 -16.99 4.99
C GLY A 82 6.41 -17.50 3.59
N ILE A 83 7.20 -18.47 3.16
CA ILE A 83 6.93 -19.30 1.99
C ILE A 83 6.88 -20.78 2.41
N GLY A 84 5.82 -21.48 2.02
CA GLY A 84 5.62 -22.90 2.27
C GLY A 84 5.65 -23.71 0.98
N PHE A 85 6.15 -24.93 1.07
CA PHE A 85 6.26 -25.91 0.00
C PHE A 85 5.36 -27.12 0.34
N SER A 86 4.19 -27.15 -0.27
CA SER A 86 3.13 -28.11 -0.02
C SER A 86 3.00 -29.12 -1.17
N THR A 87 2.48 -30.31 -0.87
CA THR A 87 2.15 -31.34 -1.87
C THR A 87 0.73 -31.21 -2.39
N ASN A 88 -0.16 -30.56 -1.63
CA ASN A 88 -1.60 -30.47 -1.91
C ASN A 88 -2.14 -29.03 -1.86
N GLY A 89 -1.25 -28.04 -1.71
CA GLY A 89 -1.63 -26.63 -1.56
C GLY A 89 -2.27 -26.29 -0.22
N ARG A 90 -2.16 -27.16 0.78
CA ARG A 90 -2.61 -26.92 2.17
C ARG A 90 -1.42 -26.73 3.10
N MET A 91 -1.68 -26.03 4.19
CA MET A 91 -0.71 -25.76 5.26
C MET A 91 -0.26 -27.03 5.97
N ILE A 92 -1.20 -27.86 6.41
CA ILE A 92 -0.91 -29.06 7.21
C ILE A 92 -0.09 -30.06 6.39
N GLY A 93 1.06 -30.44 6.92
CA GLY A 93 2.05 -31.33 6.29
C GLY A 93 3.02 -30.63 5.33
N ALA A 94 2.97 -29.31 5.21
CA ALA A 94 3.93 -28.56 4.40
C ALA A 94 5.19 -28.21 5.20
N SER A 95 6.28 -27.96 4.47
CA SER A 95 7.51 -27.39 5.03
C SER A 95 7.61 -25.93 4.60
N ALA A 96 8.03 -25.04 5.48
CA ALA A 96 8.08 -23.60 5.22
C ALA A 96 9.41 -23.00 5.61
N ILE A 97 9.70 -21.83 5.05
CA ILE A 97 10.81 -20.95 5.40
C ILE A 97 10.19 -19.61 5.76
N VAL A 98 10.49 -19.13 6.96
CA VAL A 98 9.93 -17.90 7.51
C VAL A 98 11.05 -16.97 7.90
N GLY A 99 10.96 -15.73 7.45
CA GLY A 99 11.95 -14.70 7.70
C GLY A 99 11.32 -13.45 8.30
N TRP A 100 12.08 -12.76 9.16
CA TRP A 100 11.68 -11.49 9.75
C TRP A 100 12.91 -10.62 10.04
N MET A 101 12.65 -9.32 10.12
CA MET A 101 13.62 -8.33 10.58
C MET A 101 13.22 -7.88 11.99
N PRO A 102 14.01 -8.23 13.03
CA PRO A 102 13.79 -7.72 14.38
C PRO A 102 13.77 -6.19 14.43
N ALA A 103 12.88 -5.62 15.26
CA ALA A 103 12.71 -4.16 15.38
C ALA A 103 13.87 -3.46 16.12
N ASP A 104 14.73 -4.21 16.80
CA ASP A 104 15.86 -3.72 17.59
C ASP A 104 17.12 -3.43 16.75
N GLY A 105 17.04 -3.54 15.42
CA GLY A 105 18.19 -3.40 14.53
C GLY A 105 19.11 -4.62 14.56
N GLY A 106 18.69 -5.73 15.19
CA GLY A 106 19.35 -7.03 15.06
C GLY A 106 19.35 -7.52 13.62
N GLY A 107 20.33 -8.35 13.28
CA GLY A 107 20.40 -8.98 11.95
C GLY A 107 19.12 -9.74 11.61
N GLY A 108 18.78 -9.75 10.31
CA GLY A 108 17.63 -10.49 9.80
C GLY A 108 17.70 -11.97 10.16
N GLN A 109 16.56 -12.55 10.55
CA GLN A 109 16.46 -13.96 10.93
C GLN A 109 15.59 -14.72 9.95
N VAL A 110 16.05 -15.90 9.55
CA VAL A 110 15.31 -16.84 8.69
C VAL A 110 15.42 -18.22 9.29
N LYS A 111 14.28 -18.91 9.43
CA LYS A 111 14.21 -20.27 9.95
C LYS A 111 13.28 -21.15 9.12
N PRO A 112 13.62 -22.44 8.93
CA PRO A 112 12.69 -23.41 8.39
C PRO A 112 11.69 -23.85 9.47
N TYR A 113 10.51 -24.28 9.03
CA TYR A 113 9.43 -24.76 9.89
C TYR A 113 8.72 -25.96 9.25
N PHE A 114 8.29 -26.90 10.08
CA PHE A 114 7.32 -27.91 9.69
C PHE A 114 5.92 -27.48 10.15
N LEU A 115 4.96 -27.50 9.22
CA LEU A 115 3.58 -27.08 9.48
C LEU A 115 2.74 -28.32 9.80
N GLY A 116 2.87 -28.88 11.00
CA GLY A 116 2.17 -30.09 11.43
C GLY A 116 0.67 -29.89 11.69
N GLY A 117 0.24 -28.66 11.93
CA GLY A 117 -1.13 -28.29 12.25
C GLY A 117 -1.38 -26.80 12.08
N GLN A 118 -2.56 -26.34 12.52
CA GLN A 118 -2.95 -24.92 12.45
C GLN A 118 -2.76 -24.18 13.78
N SER A 119 -2.32 -24.87 14.83
CA SER A 119 -2.02 -24.26 16.12
C SER A 119 -0.52 -23.95 16.25
N PRO A 120 -0.12 -22.88 16.98
CA PRO A 120 1.28 -22.53 17.17
C PRO A 120 2.20 -23.67 17.68
N PRO A 121 1.76 -24.56 18.59
CA PRO A 121 2.59 -25.71 19.02
C PRO A 121 2.87 -26.74 17.92
N GLU A 122 2.01 -26.84 16.91
CA GLU A 122 2.17 -27.78 15.79
C GLU A 122 2.96 -27.17 14.62
N VAL A 123 3.37 -25.91 14.74
CA VAL A 123 4.27 -25.23 13.80
C VAL A 123 5.68 -25.27 14.40
N MET A 124 6.45 -26.27 14.00
CA MET A 124 7.70 -26.62 14.65
C MET A 124 8.89 -25.96 13.95
N PRO A 125 9.67 -25.09 14.63
CA PRO A 125 10.87 -24.48 14.05
C PRO A 125 11.97 -25.52 13.82
N ASP A 126 12.86 -25.22 12.88
CA ASP A 126 14.04 -26.01 12.55
C ASP A 126 13.73 -27.48 12.16
N GLN A 127 12.50 -27.71 11.69
CA GLN A 127 12.00 -28.99 11.21
C GLN A 127 11.44 -28.87 9.79
N GLY A 128 11.27 -30.02 9.13
CA GLY A 128 10.72 -30.12 7.78
C GLY A 128 11.57 -31.03 6.89
N ASP A 129 11.12 -31.20 5.66
CA ASP A 129 11.72 -32.10 4.67
C ASP A 129 12.45 -31.38 3.52
N LEU A 130 12.52 -30.04 3.57
CA LEU A 130 13.26 -29.24 2.60
C LEU A 130 14.77 -29.44 2.78
N LYS A 131 15.45 -29.79 1.69
CA LYS A 131 16.91 -29.90 1.64
C LYS A 131 17.52 -28.51 1.38
N ILE A 132 17.67 -27.73 2.43
CA ILE A 132 18.21 -26.37 2.38
C ILE A 132 19.74 -26.42 2.34
N VAL A 133 20.35 -25.65 1.43
CA VAL A 133 21.82 -25.52 1.36
C VAL A 133 22.32 -24.75 2.59
N ASN A 134 23.34 -25.29 3.26
CA ASN A 134 23.85 -24.69 4.50
C ASN A 134 24.36 -23.26 4.27
N GLY A 135 23.99 -22.32 5.15
CA GLY A 135 24.37 -20.91 5.03
C GLY A 135 23.66 -20.11 3.93
N SER A 136 22.70 -20.71 3.20
CA SER A 136 21.98 -20.02 2.11
C SER A 136 20.83 -19.12 2.59
N LEU A 137 20.33 -19.34 3.82
CA LEU A 137 19.23 -18.59 4.40
C LEU A 137 19.68 -17.16 4.76
N LYS A 138 19.16 -16.16 4.05
CA LYS A 138 19.41 -14.74 4.33
C LYS A 138 18.13 -13.93 4.18
N ILE A 139 18.01 -12.86 4.96
CA ILE A 139 16.98 -11.85 4.76
C ILE A 139 17.55 -10.46 4.99
N GLU A 140 17.20 -9.55 4.09
CA GLU A 140 17.63 -8.16 4.15
C GLU A 140 16.42 -7.24 3.90
N SER A 141 16.42 -6.08 4.55
CA SER A 141 15.47 -5.01 4.25
C SER A 141 16.18 -3.93 3.43
N VAL A 142 15.73 -3.72 2.20
CA VAL A 142 16.26 -2.69 1.30
C VAL A 142 15.10 -1.86 0.78
N SER A 143 15.17 -0.54 0.95
CA SER A 143 14.16 0.41 0.45
C SER A 143 12.72 0.06 0.88
N SER A 144 12.52 -0.30 2.16
CA SER A 144 11.22 -0.72 2.71
C SER A 144 10.63 -2.00 2.11
N ARG A 145 11.49 -2.90 1.63
CA ARG A 145 11.11 -4.24 1.15
C ARG A 145 12.04 -5.28 1.74
N LEU A 146 11.46 -6.39 2.16
CA LEU A 146 12.18 -7.57 2.59
C LEU A 146 12.55 -8.41 1.37
N TYR A 147 13.79 -8.87 1.33
CA TYR A 147 14.30 -9.83 0.37
C TYR A 147 14.81 -11.03 1.15
N MET A 148 14.06 -12.13 1.12
CA MET A 148 14.44 -13.40 1.74
C MET A 148 14.98 -14.33 0.66
N SER A 149 16.26 -14.66 0.74
CA SER A 149 16.92 -15.59 -0.18
C SER A 149 17.25 -16.91 0.49
N PHE A 150 17.13 -18.00 -0.26
CA PHE A 150 17.48 -19.34 0.20
C PHE A 150 17.72 -20.26 -1.00
N GLU A 151 18.46 -21.36 -0.77
CA GLU A 151 18.72 -22.36 -1.80
C GLU A 151 18.25 -23.74 -1.37
N LEU A 152 17.66 -24.48 -2.31
CA LEU A 152 17.13 -25.83 -2.10
C LEU A 152 17.78 -26.82 -3.08
N THR A 153 18.16 -28.01 -2.60
CA THR A 153 18.64 -29.11 -3.44
C THR A 153 17.50 -30.10 -3.72
N ALA A 154 17.01 -30.14 -4.96
CA ALA A 154 15.95 -31.06 -5.38
C ALA A 154 15.92 -31.23 -6.89
N GLU A 155 15.59 -32.44 -7.38
CA GLU A 155 15.35 -32.67 -8.82
C GLU A 155 14.31 -31.70 -9.38
N LEU A 156 13.19 -31.56 -8.66
CA LEU A 156 12.17 -30.55 -8.87
C LEU A 156 11.58 -30.12 -7.51
N PRO A 157 11.60 -28.80 -7.18
CA PRO A 157 10.95 -28.31 -5.97
C PRO A 157 9.44 -28.50 -6.04
N ARG A 158 8.78 -28.51 -4.87
CA ARG A 158 7.32 -28.58 -4.82
C ARG A 158 6.72 -27.37 -5.53
N GLN A 159 5.73 -27.62 -6.37
CA GLN A 159 5.09 -26.61 -7.20
C GLN A 159 3.97 -25.87 -6.46
N SER A 160 3.32 -26.49 -5.47
CA SER A 160 2.29 -25.84 -4.65
C SER A 160 2.94 -25.04 -3.52
N LEU A 161 3.01 -23.73 -3.72
CA LEU A 161 3.59 -22.76 -2.81
C LEU A 161 2.51 -22.10 -1.95
N LEU A 162 2.82 -21.90 -0.68
CA LEU A 162 2.01 -21.17 0.29
C LEU A 162 2.73 -19.86 0.60
N TYR A 163 1.99 -18.77 0.74
CA TYR A 163 2.55 -17.51 1.19
C TYR A 163 1.77 -17.02 2.39
N ALA A 164 2.46 -16.44 3.37
CA ALA A 164 1.85 -15.91 4.57
C ALA A 164 2.59 -14.67 5.07
N MET A 165 1.86 -13.79 5.74
CA MET A 165 2.41 -12.64 6.46
C MET A 165 1.85 -12.61 7.88
N GLY A 166 2.76 -12.39 8.83
CA GLY A 166 2.47 -12.33 10.25
C GLY A 166 1.78 -11.06 10.75
N PRO A 167 1.53 -10.98 12.06
CA PRO A 167 1.21 -9.73 12.72
C PRO A 167 2.42 -8.79 12.76
N ALA A 168 2.16 -7.49 12.61
CA ALA A 168 3.21 -6.48 12.68
C ALA A 168 3.69 -6.29 14.12
N GLY A 169 5.00 -6.15 14.31
CA GLY A 169 5.65 -5.94 15.61
C GLY A 169 5.71 -7.17 16.52
N ILE A 170 5.21 -8.33 16.06
CA ILE A 170 5.26 -9.58 16.82
C ILE A 170 6.15 -10.55 16.07
N PHE A 171 7.36 -10.72 16.59
CA PHE A 171 8.36 -11.60 16.00
C PHE A 171 8.59 -12.85 16.85
N PRO A 172 8.94 -13.98 16.21
CA PRO A 172 9.41 -15.16 16.93
C PRO A 172 10.68 -14.83 17.71
N THR A 173 10.73 -15.24 18.96
CA THR A 173 11.85 -14.94 19.88
C THR A 173 12.42 -16.23 20.47
N SER A 174 13.69 -16.17 20.85
CA SER A 174 14.40 -17.25 21.55
C SER A 174 13.73 -17.53 22.91
N PRO A 175 13.69 -18.80 23.37
CA PRO A 175 14.29 -19.99 22.75
C PRO A 175 13.40 -20.72 21.75
N ASP A 176 12.07 -20.50 21.79
CA ASP A 176 11.13 -21.40 21.12
C ASP A 176 10.79 -21.00 19.68
N PHE A 177 11.06 -19.76 19.28
CA PHE A 177 10.78 -19.22 17.94
C PHE A 177 9.37 -19.55 17.40
N ARG A 178 8.36 -19.59 18.27
CA ARG A 178 6.99 -19.92 17.86
C ARG A 178 6.39 -18.81 17.01
N LEU A 179 5.71 -19.21 15.93
CA LEU A 179 4.97 -18.29 15.08
C LEU A 179 3.60 -17.97 15.70
N ARG A 180 3.21 -16.70 15.64
CA ARG A 180 1.80 -16.32 15.81
C ARG A 180 1.04 -16.64 14.53
N GLU A 181 -0.29 -16.75 14.61
CA GLU A 181 -1.13 -16.92 13.42
C GLU A 181 -0.92 -15.77 12.42
N HIS A 182 -0.84 -16.13 11.13
CA HIS A 182 -0.69 -15.17 10.04
C HIS A 182 -1.96 -14.34 9.85
N ARG A 183 -1.80 -13.05 9.51
CA ARG A 183 -2.95 -12.17 9.22
C ARG A 183 -3.54 -12.40 7.85
N VAL A 184 -2.67 -12.74 6.90
CA VAL A 184 -3.03 -12.96 5.50
C VAL A 184 -2.23 -14.14 4.98
N MET A 185 -2.86 -14.93 4.12
CA MET A 185 -2.27 -16.11 3.50
C MET A 185 -2.87 -16.35 2.10
N THR A 186 -2.13 -17.06 1.26
CA THR A 186 -2.62 -17.56 -0.04
C THR A 186 -1.86 -18.82 -0.46
N ALA A 187 -2.42 -19.59 -1.38
CA ALA A 187 -1.77 -20.75 -2.00
C ALA A 187 -1.75 -20.59 -3.52
N THR A 188 -0.63 -20.95 -4.15
CA THR A 188 -0.43 -20.86 -5.61
C THR A 188 0.34 -22.07 -6.12
N THR A 189 0.15 -22.43 -7.38
CA THR A 189 0.95 -23.44 -8.06
C THR A 189 1.81 -22.78 -9.11
N ILE A 190 3.10 -23.08 -9.10
CA ILE A 190 4.08 -22.58 -10.07
C ILE A 190 4.63 -23.72 -10.94
N ASN A 191 4.73 -23.49 -12.24
CA ASN A 191 5.45 -24.37 -13.15
C ASN A 191 6.85 -23.80 -13.38
N TYR A 192 7.85 -24.39 -12.73
CA TYR A 192 9.24 -23.94 -12.81
C TYR A 192 9.88 -24.06 -14.21
N ILE A 193 9.27 -24.83 -15.13
CA ILE A 193 9.75 -24.97 -16.51
C ILE A 193 9.23 -23.81 -17.36
N THR A 194 7.93 -23.51 -17.27
CA THR A 194 7.29 -22.49 -18.12
C THR A 194 7.23 -21.10 -17.48
N GLY A 195 7.57 -20.97 -16.20
CA GLY A 195 7.37 -19.73 -15.43
C GLY A 195 5.91 -19.37 -15.19
N SER A 196 4.97 -20.27 -15.55
CA SER A 196 3.54 -20.01 -15.41
C SER A 196 3.08 -20.26 -13.98
N GLN A 197 2.34 -19.32 -13.40
CA GLN A 197 1.75 -19.48 -12.08
C GLN A 197 0.23 -19.40 -12.14
N SER A 198 -0.42 -20.26 -11.34
CA SER A 198 -1.86 -20.25 -11.12
C SER A 198 -2.13 -20.15 -9.62
N VAL A 199 -3.15 -19.40 -9.23
CA VAL A 199 -3.59 -19.41 -7.83
C VAL A 199 -4.29 -20.75 -7.58
N VAL A 200 -3.86 -21.51 -6.56
CA VAL A 200 -4.58 -22.72 -6.14
C VAL A 200 -5.95 -22.24 -5.69
N LYS A 201 -7.02 -22.70 -6.36
CA LYS A 201 -8.39 -22.26 -6.09
C LYS A 201 -8.75 -22.59 -4.64
N GLY A 202 -8.52 -21.64 -3.73
CA GLY A 202 -9.25 -21.50 -2.49
C GLY A 202 -10.72 -21.17 -2.80
N SER A 203 -11.62 -21.60 -1.91
CA SER A 203 -13.08 -21.48 -1.93
C SER A 203 -13.68 -20.38 -2.84
N PRO A 204 -14.85 -20.63 -3.49
CA PRO A 204 -15.61 -19.64 -4.29
C PRO A 204 -15.78 -18.25 -3.65
N HIS A 205 -15.67 -18.14 -2.32
CA HIS A 205 -15.74 -16.88 -1.57
C HIS A 205 -14.52 -15.94 -1.75
N ASP A 206 -13.36 -16.42 -2.19
CA ASP A 206 -12.20 -15.54 -2.45
C ASP A 206 -12.38 -14.68 -3.71
N LYS A 207 -13.19 -15.16 -4.66
CA LYS A 207 -13.54 -14.41 -5.87
C LYS A 207 -14.47 -13.23 -5.55
N LEU A 208 -15.35 -13.41 -4.55
CA LEU A 208 -16.25 -12.36 -4.05
C LEU A 208 -15.47 -11.27 -3.29
N ARG A 209 -14.50 -11.65 -2.44
CA ARG A 209 -13.69 -10.66 -1.70
C ARG A 209 -12.81 -9.79 -2.60
N LYS A 210 -12.32 -10.34 -3.72
CA LYS A 210 -11.51 -9.61 -4.72
C LYS A 210 -12.31 -8.60 -5.52
N THR A 211 -13.53 -8.95 -5.96
CA THR A 211 -14.42 -7.99 -6.62
C THR A 211 -14.90 -6.94 -5.63
N HIS A 212 -15.27 -7.28 -4.39
CA HIS A 212 -15.72 -6.27 -3.42
C HIS A 212 -14.59 -5.33 -2.95
N GLY A 213 -13.35 -5.83 -2.75
CA GLY A 213 -12.21 -4.99 -2.36
C GLY A 213 -11.74 -4.05 -3.48
N LEU A 214 -11.61 -4.57 -4.71
CA LEU A 214 -11.23 -3.76 -5.87
C LEU A 214 -12.36 -2.81 -6.29
N MET A 215 -13.62 -3.25 -6.22
CA MET A 215 -14.78 -2.39 -6.47
C MET A 215 -14.86 -1.28 -5.41
N ASN A 216 -14.58 -1.57 -4.13
CA ASN A 216 -14.56 -0.52 -3.11
C ASN A 216 -13.43 0.48 -3.33
N ILE A 217 -12.20 0.04 -3.63
CA ILE A 217 -11.08 0.95 -3.92
C ILE A 217 -11.34 1.76 -5.19
N ALA A 218 -11.76 1.12 -6.28
CA ALA A 218 -12.08 1.81 -7.54
C ALA A 218 -13.24 2.79 -7.37
N ASN A 219 -14.28 2.41 -6.62
CA ASN A 219 -15.40 3.31 -6.30
C ASN A 219 -14.95 4.48 -5.44
N ASN A 220 -14.06 4.28 -4.46
CA ASN A 220 -13.57 5.36 -3.62
C ASN A 220 -12.69 6.34 -4.42
N VAL A 221 -11.81 5.83 -5.30
CA VAL A 221 -11.01 6.65 -6.23
C VAL A 221 -11.91 7.41 -7.20
N ALA A 222 -12.90 6.74 -7.79
CA ALA A 222 -13.88 7.35 -8.68
C ALA A 222 -14.74 8.40 -7.94
N THR A 223 -15.09 8.16 -6.69
CA THR A 223 -15.84 9.11 -5.85
C THR A 223 -15.01 10.36 -5.61
N HIS A 224 -13.74 10.24 -5.21
CA HIS A 224 -12.84 11.39 -5.04
C HIS A 224 -12.67 12.18 -6.35
N ALA A 225 -12.51 11.49 -7.48
CA ALA A 225 -12.39 12.12 -8.79
C ALA A 225 -13.69 12.84 -9.20
N SER A 226 -14.84 12.20 -9.01
CA SER A 226 -16.15 12.78 -9.36
C SER A 226 -16.48 14.01 -8.50
N LEU A 227 -16.18 13.97 -7.19
CA LEU A 227 -16.30 15.11 -6.30
C LEU A 227 -15.35 16.24 -6.73
N GLY A 228 -14.10 15.91 -7.09
CA GLY A 228 -13.12 16.87 -7.60
C GLY A 228 -13.60 17.59 -8.87
N ILE A 229 -14.16 16.85 -9.83
CA ILE A 229 -14.75 17.42 -11.06
C ILE A 229 -15.95 18.31 -10.72
N ALA A 230 -16.84 17.88 -9.83
CA ALA A 230 -17.99 18.68 -9.42
C ALA A 230 -17.56 20.00 -8.75
N ILE A 231 -16.54 19.95 -7.87
CA ILE A 231 -15.95 21.13 -7.23
C ILE A 231 -15.35 22.08 -8.27
N LEU A 232 -14.62 21.55 -9.26
CA LEU A 232 -14.03 22.34 -10.34
C LEU A 232 -15.11 23.06 -11.16
N VAL A 233 -16.17 22.35 -11.56
CA VAL A 233 -17.29 22.92 -12.31
C VAL A 233 -17.99 24.00 -11.49
N MET A 234 -18.30 23.74 -10.22
CA MET A 234 -18.89 24.75 -9.34
C MET A 234 -17.97 25.97 -9.20
N GLY A 235 -16.65 25.77 -9.12
CA GLY A 235 -15.67 26.86 -9.04
C GLY A 235 -15.67 27.74 -10.28
N ILE A 236 -15.69 27.14 -11.46
CA ILE A 236 -15.81 27.88 -12.73
C ILE A 236 -17.11 28.68 -12.76
N LEU A 237 -18.23 28.07 -12.36
CA LEU A 237 -19.52 28.76 -12.30
C LEU A 237 -19.51 29.94 -11.30
N GLN A 238 -18.80 29.82 -10.17
CA GLN A 238 -18.62 30.94 -9.23
C GLN A 238 -17.84 32.11 -9.83
N VAL A 239 -16.77 31.82 -10.60
CA VAL A 239 -15.98 32.84 -11.29
C VAL A 239 -16.80 33.48 -12.43
N LEU A 240 -17.54 32.70 -13.21
CA LEU A 240 -18.42 33.22 -14.25
C LEU A 240 -19.56 34.06 -13.65
N ALA A 241 -20.10 33.68 -12.50
CA ALA A 241 -21.09 34.46 -11.79
C ALA A 241 -20.56 35.85 -11.40
N MET A 242 -19.27 35.99 -11.07
CA MET A 242 -18.65 37.29 -10.82
C MET A 242 -18.65 38.20 -12.06
N LEU A 243 -18.52 37.64 -13.27
CA LEU A 243 -18.61 38.40 -14.52
C LEU A 243 -20.07 38.81 -14.81
N ALA A 244 -21.03 37.94 -14.48
CA ALA A 244 -22.46 38.20 -14.63
C ALA A 244 -23.07 39.00 -13.46
N ARG A 245 -22.25 39.77 -12.73
CA ARG A 245 -22.65 40.49 -11.51
C ARG A 245 -23.66 41.61 -11.83
N PRO A 246 -24.93 41.53 -11.36
CA PRO A 246 -25.95 42.53 -11.68
C PRO A 246 -25.73 43.87 -10.97
N HIS A 247 -26.27 44.96 -11.55
CA HIS A 247 -26.28 46.29 -10.93
C HIS A 247 -27.01 46.30 -9.58
N LEU A 248 -26.61 47.19 -8.67
CA LEU A 248 -27.08 47.26 -7.28
C LEU A 248 -28.60 47.42 -7.17
N ASP A 249 -29.21 48.19 -8.09
CA ASP A 249 -30.64 48.52 -8.05
C ASP A 249 -31.54 47.45 -8.71
N SER A 250 -30.93 46.39 -9.27
CA SER A 250 -31.69 45.33 -9.93
C SER A 250 -32.29 44.34 -8.93
N LYS A 251 -33.53 43.91 -9.17
CA LYS A 251 -34.16 42.81 -8.39
C LYS A 251 -33.33 41.51 -8.45
N TYR A 252 -32.59 41.30 -9.55
CA TYR A 252 -31.71 40.16 -9.77
C TYR A 252 -30.47 40.13 -8.87
N ARG A 253 -30.04 41.29 -8.34
CA ARG A 253 -28.93 41.41 -7.37
C ARG A 253 -29.12 40.51 -6.15
N LYS A 254 -30.35 40.42 -5.64
CA LYS A 254 -30.70 39.61 -4.46
C LYS A 254 -30.48 38.11 -4.73
N TYR A 255 -30.96 37.61 -5.87
CA TYR A 255 -30.80 36.22 -6.27
C TYR A 255 -29.34 35.87 -6.55
N TRP A 256 -28.60 36.77 -7.20
CA TRP A 256 -27.17 36.61 -7.43
C TRP A 256 -26.39 36.50 -6.12
N ASN A 257 -26.64 37.39 -5.15
CA ASN A 257 -25.99 37.35 -3.83
C ASN A 257 -26.30 36.02 -3.12
N TRP A 258 -27.56 35.57 -3.15
CA TRP A 258 -27.95 34.31 -2.55
C TRP A 258 -27.22 33.12 -3.20
N TYR A 259 -27.21 33.05 -4.53
CA TYR A 259 -26.52 32.00 -5.27
C TYR A 259 -25.02 31.99 -4.97
N HIS A 260 -24.34 33.12 -5.17
CA HIS A 260 -22.89 33.23 -5.05
C HIS A 260 -22.40 32.89 -3.64
N HIS A 261 -23.10 33.38 -2.60
CA HIS A 261 -22.72 33.09 -1.22
C HIS A 261 -23.02 31.66 -0.80
N ASN A 262 -24.22 31.13 -1.08
CA ASN A 262 -24.58 29.80 -0.62
C ASN A 262 -23.84 28.70 -1.39
N VAL A 263 -23.78 28.79 -2.72
CA VAL A 263 -23.04 27.81 -3.54
C VAL A 263 -21.54 27.92 -3.28
N GLY A 264 -20.99 29.13 -3.09
CA GLY A 264 -19.60 29.32 -2.69
C GLY A 264 -19.25 28.67 -1.34
N ARG A 265 -20.13 28.75 -0.34
CA ARG A 265 -19.95 28.08 0.97
C ARG A 265 -19.99 26.56 0.84
N VAL A 266 -20.95 26.03 0.08
CA VAL A 266 -21.05 24.59 -0.19
C VAL A 266 -19.79 24.08 -0.90
N LEU A 267 -19.28 24.84 -1.88
CA LEU A 267 -18.04 24.51 -2.59
C LEU A 267 -16.85 24.38 -1.63
N ILE A 268 -16.68 25.33 -0.70
CA ILE A 268 -15.58 25.30 0.28
C ILE A 268 -15.66 24.04 1.16
N ILE A 269 -16.86 23.70 1.66
CA ILE A 269 -17.07 22.51 2.49
C ILE A 269 -16.74 21.22 1.71
N LEU A 270 -17.18 21.15 0.46
CA LEU A 270 -16.91 20.00 -0.40
C LEU A 270 -15.42 19.89 -0.74
N ALA A 271 -14.73 21.01 -0.98
CA ALA A 271 -13.29 21.02 -1.22
C ALA A 271 -12.49 20.51 -0.01
N ILE A 272 -12.81 20.99 1.20
CA ILE A 272 -12.17 20.52 2.44
C ILE A 272 -12.40 19.02 2.62
N SER A 273 -13.66 18.59 2.48
CA SER A 273 -14.04 17.18 2.62
C SER A 273 -13.33 16.29 1.59
N ASN A 274 -13.24 16.73 0.33
CA ASN A 274 -12.60 15.96 -0.73
C ASN A 274 -11.09 15.83 -0.52
N ILE A 275 -10.43 16.85 0.05
CA ILE A 275 -8.99 16.77 0.38
C ILE A 275 -8.75 15.79 1.54
N PHE A 276 -9.53 15.84 2.63
CA PHE A 276 -9.44 14.83 3.69
C PHE A 276 -9.73 13.42 3.18
N TYR A 277 -10.72 13.29 2.30
CA TYR A 277 -11.05 12.02 1.66
C TYR A 277 -9.90 11.50 0.80
N GLY A 278 -9.21 12.37 0.05
CA GLY A 278 -8.02 12.05 -0.73
C GLY A 278 -6.82 11.64 0.14
N ILE A 279 -6.56 12.35 1.25
CA ILE A 279 -5.50 12.00 2.21
C ILE A 279 -5.76 10.62 2.82
N HIS A 280 -7.01 10.33 3.19
CA HIS A 280 -7.41 9.01 3.69
C HIS A 280 -7.23 7.92 2.62
N LEU A 281 -7.63 8.17 1.37
CA LEU A 281 -7.49 7.24 0.27
C LEU A 281 -6.02 6.93 -0.08
N ALA A 282 -5.15 7.95 0.01
CA ALA A 282 -3.72 7.83 -0.22
C ALA A 282 -2.95 7.16 0.92
N LYS A 283 -3.61 6.86 2.06
CA LYS A 283 -2.98 6.32 3.27
C LYS A 283 -1.78 7.16 3.74
N ALA A 284 -1.82 8.47 3.54
CA ALA A 284 -0.67 9.35 3.78
C ALA A 284 -0.28 9.48 5.27
N GLY A 285 -1.06 8.92 6.20
CA GLY A 285 -0.79 8.92 7.63
C GLY A 285 -1.46 10.08 8.39
N SER A 286 -1.48 9.98 9.72
CA SER A 286 -2.18 10.95 10.59
C SER A 286 -1.56 12.35 10.58
N SER A 287 -0.26 12.46 10.27
CA SER A 287 0.46 13.74 10.20
C SER A 287 -0.12 14.68 9.13
N TRP A 288 -0.48 14.17 7.96
CA TRP A 288 -1.10 14.95 6.88
C TRP A 288 -2.51 15.43 7.24
N ASN A 289 -3.30 14.58 7.91
CA ASN A 289 -4.60 14.97 8.44
C ASN A 289 -4.47 16.09 9.48
N GLY A 290 -3.50 15.97 10.39
CA GLY A 290 -3.22 17.00 11.40
C GLY A 290 -2.75 18.32 10.78
N GLY A 291 -1.81 18.26 9.85
CA GLY A 291 -1.26 19.45 9.17
C GLY A 291 -2.30 20.19 8.35
N TYR A 292 -3.08 19.47 7.54
CA TYR A 292 -4.14 20.08 6.75
C TYR A 292 -5.28 20.62 7.63
N GLY A 293 -5.68 19.86 8.66
CA GLY A 293 -6.68 20.31 9.63
C GLY A 293 -6.28 21.59 10.37
N PHE A 294 -5.01 21.71 10.76
CA PHE A 294 -4.48 22.92 11.36
C PHE A 294 -4.57 24.12 10.41
N ALA A 295 -4.18 23.95 9.14
CA ALA A 295 -4.26 25.00 8.14
C ALA A 295 -5.71 25.48 7.91
N VAL A 296 -6.66 24.55 7.82
CA VAL A 296 -8.09 24.87 7.69
C VAL A 296 -8.60 25.63 8.92
N ALA A 297 -8.20 25.23 10.13
CA ALA A 297 -8.61 25.90 11.36
C ALA A 297 -8.12 27.36 11.41
N VAL A 298 -6.87 27.63 11.02
CA VAL A 298 -6.32 28.99 10.95
C VAL A 298 -7.12 29.85 9.96
N LEU A 299 -7.43 29.32 8.77
CA LEU A 299 -8.23 30.03 7.77
C LEU A 299 -9.66 30.30 8.26
N ALA A 300 -10.29 29.33 8.93
CA ALA A 300 -11.62 29.47 9.49
C ALA A 300 -11.66 30.54 10.59
N LEU A 301 -10.71 30.53 11.54
CA LEU A 301 -10.60 31.54 12.58
C LEU A 301 -10.39 32.94 12.01
N THR A 302 -9.54 33.06 10.98
CA THR A 302 -9.30 34.33 10.29
C THR A 302 -10.58 34.85 9.62
N ALA A 303 -11.32 33.98 8.93
CA ALA A 303 -12.58 34.34 8.29
C ALA A 303 -13.65 34.78 9.29
N ILE A 304 -13.78 34.08 10.42
CA ILE A 304 -14.69 34.45 11.52
C ILE A 304 -14.31 35.82 12.08
N GLY A 305 -13.02 36.06 12.36
CA GLY A 305 -12.55 37.36 12.85
C GLY A 305 -12.87 38.51 11.90
N LEU A 306 -12.73 38.30 10.59
CA LEU A 306 -13.10 39.29 9.58
C LEU A 306 -14.62 39.54 9.53
N GLU A 307 -15.46 38.51 9.66
CA GLU A 307 -16.92 38.68 9.66
C GLU A 307 -17.40 39.39 10.94
N VAL A 308 -16.82 39.07 12.11
CA VAL A 308 -17.10 39.77 13.38
C VAL A 308 -16.74 41.25 13.27
N LYS A 309 -15.53 41.57 12.78
CA LYS A 309 -15.11 42.96 12.57
C LYS A 309 -16.04 43.72 11.63
N LYS A 310 -16.49 43.08 10.56
CA LYS A 310 -17.46 43.66 9.61
C LYS A 310 -18.82 43.92 10.27
N PHE A 311 -19.24 43.07 11.21
CA PHE A 311 -20.49 43.25 11.97
C PHE A 311 -20.38 44.38 12.99
N MET A 312 -19.22 44.54 13.64
CA MET A 312 -18.94 45.62 14.59
C MET A 312 -18.78 47.00 13.92
N ASN A 313 -18.37 47.04 12.65
CA ASN A 313 -18.19 48.26 11.87
C ASN A 313 -19.44 48.69 11.07
N LYS A 314 -20.59 48.07 11.35
CA LYS A 314 -21.86 48.31 10.66
C LYS A 314 -22.82 49.01 11.62
#